data_AF-A0A523TMJ5-F1
#
_entry.id   AF-A0A523TMJ5-F1
#
_cell.length_a   1.000
_cell.length_b   1.000
_cell.length_c   1.000
_cell.angle_alpha   90.00
_cell.angle_beta   90.00
_cell.angle_gamma   90.00
#
_symmetry.space_group_name_H-M   'P 1'
#
loop_
_entity.id
_entity.type
_entity.pdbx_description
1 polymer ?
#
loop_
_entity_poly.entity_id
_entity_poly.type
_entity_poly.pdbx_seq_one_letter_code
_entity_poly.pdbx_strand_id
1 'polypeptide(L)'
;MKIVEFFIINNTGMYQLTEIARILGISHSRVHDLIDSLVKMRIILETRSKRNRLFELNKNHPITKQLSELYKVTRAYLVASQY
;
A
#
# COMPACT_ATOMS: atom_id res chain seq x y z
N MET A 1 -10.59 -0.70 3.01
CA MET A 1 -9.32 -1.06 2.33
C MET A 1 -8.19 -0.88 3.32
N LYS A 2 -7.32 -1.87 3.52
CA LYS A 2 -6.15 -1.74 4.41
C LYS A 2 -4.98 -1.08 3.66
N ILE A 3 -4.07 -0.37 4.34
CA ILE A 3 -3.00 0.40 3.68
C ILE A 3 -2.06 -0.45 2.81
N VAL A 4 -1.78 -1.70 3.21
CA VAL A 4 -0.96 -2.63 2.42
C VAL A 4 -1.68 -3.04 1.13
N GLU A 5 -2.98 -3.32 1.24
CA GLU A 5 -3.85 -3.65 0.11
C GLU A 5 -3.88 -2.50 -0.92
N PHE A 6 -3.92 -1.24 -0.44
CA PHE A 6 -3.83 -0.08 -1.31
C PHE A 6 -2.60 -0.12 -2.21
N PHE A 7 -1.41 -0.37 -1.68
CA PHE A 7 -0.19 -0.43 -2.50
C PHE A 7 -0.13 -1.67 -3.41
N ILE A 8 -0.71 -2.81 -2.99
CA ILE A 8 -0.79 -4.01 -3.82
C ILE A 8 -1.70 -3.78 -5.04
N ILE A 9 -2.84 -3.12 -4.85
CA ILE A 9 -3.78 -2.75 -5.92
C ILE A 9 -3.17 -1.68 -6.82
N ASN A 10 -2.52 -0.68 -6.23
CA ASN A 10 -1.98 0.49 -6.91
C ASN A 10 -0.46 0.37 -7.16
N ASN A 11 -0.02 -0.75 -7.69
CA ASN A 11 1.41 -1.10 -7.74
C ASN A 11 2.24 -0.37 -8.81
N THR A 12 1.65 0.52 -9.61
CA THR A 12 2.35 1.27 -10.68
C THR A 12 2.56 2.75 -10.38
N GLY A 13 1.94 3.28 -9.32
CA GLY A 13 1.96 4.71 -9.00
C GLY A 13 2.81 5.09 -7.79
N MET A 14 3.13 6.38 -7.72
CA MET A 14 3.66 7.05 -6.54
C MET A 14 2.57 7.91 -5.92
N TYR A 15 2.41 7.83 -4.59
CA TYR A 15 1.32 8.49 -3.88
C TYR A 15 1.83 9.37 -2.75
N GLN A 16 1.19 10.52 -2.53
CA GLN A 16 1.44 11.37 -1.36
C GLN A 16 0.64 10.91 -0.15
N LEU A 17 1.09 11.24 1.07
CA LEU A 17 0.35 10.95 2.31
C LEU A 17 -1.10 11.47 2.28
N THR A 18 -1.30 12.69 1.79
CA THR A 18 -2.61 13.34 1.67
C THR A 18 -3.54 12.58 0.72
N GLU A 19 -3.00 12.08 -0.38
CA GLU A 19 -3.75 11.27 -1.34
C GLU A 19 -4.13 9.92 -0.77
N ILE A 20 -3.19 9.23 -0.12
CA ILE A 20 -3.41 7.95 0.56
C ILE A 20 -4.48 8.10 1.65
N ALA A 21 -4.40 9.15 2.47
CA ALA A 21 -5.38 9.46 3.52
C ALA A 21 -6.78 9.66 2.94
N ARG A 22 -6.89 10.43 1.86
CA ARG A 22 -8.14 10.69 1.16
C ARG A 22 -8.76 9.41 0.60
N ILE A 23 -7.96 8.56 -0.05
CA ILE A 23 -8.44 7.31 -0.67
C ILE A 23 -8.85 6.28 0.40
N LEU A 24 -8.09 6.17 1.48
CA LEU A 24 -8.38 5.24 2.57
C LEU A 24 -9.46 5.72 3.54
N GLY A 25 -9.81 7.01 3.51
CA GLY A 25 -10.77 7.61 4.43
C GLY A 25 -10.30 7.61 5.89
N ILE A 26 -8.99 7.74 6.13
CA ILE A 26 -8.39 7.75 7.48
C ILE A 26 -7.57 9.02 7.72
N SER A 27 -7.34 9.36 8.99
CA SER A 27 -6.63 10.59 9.34
C SER A 27 -5.18 10.60 8.84
N HIS A 28 -4.69 11.80 8.51
CA HIS A 28 -3.31 11.98 8.02
C HIS A 28 -2.26 11.46 9.01
N SER A 29 -2.45 11.71 10.32
CA SER A 29 -1.56 11.18 11.37
C SER A 29 -1.53 9.66 11.35
N ARG A 30 -2.68 8.99 11.17
CA ARG A 30 -2.74 7.53 11.13
C ARG A 30 -2.05 6.97 9.89
N VAL A 31 -2.21 7.62 8.74
CA VAL A 31 -1.45 7.23 7.53
C VAL A 31 0.04 7.38 7.77
N HIS A 32 0.47 8.49 8.38
CA HIS A 32 1.88 8.75 8.65
C HIS A 32 2.54 7.61 9.45
N ASP A 33 1.94 7.21 10.58
CA ASP A 33 2.48 6.13 11.42
C ASP A 33 2.58 4.78 10.68
N LEU A 34 1.54 4.47 9.89
CA LEU A 34 1.49 3.24 9.11
C LEU A 34 2.51 3.24 7.98
N ILE A 35 2.64 4.35 7.26
CA ILE A 35 3.59 4.51 6.16
C ILE A 35 5.02 4.41 6.65
N ASP A 36 5.37 5.09 7.74
CA ASP A 36 6.72 5.02 8.30
C ASP A 36 7.09 3.59 8.70
N SER A 37 6.14 2.82 9.24
CA SER A 37 6.32 1.40 9.54
C SER A 37 6.60 0.58 8.27
N LEU A 38 5.84 0.81 7.20
CA LEU A 38 6.01 0.10 5.92
C LEU A 38 7.33 0.47 5.22
N VAL A 39 7.76 1.73 5.31
CA VAL A 39 9.07 2.20 4.80
C VAL A 39 10.20 1.53 5.58
N LYS A 40 10.09 1.48 6.92
CA LYS A 40 11.09 0.81 7.78
C LYS A 40 11.23 -0.67 7.44
N MET A 41 10.13 -1.33 7.11
CA MET A 41 10.12 -2.72 6.64
C MET A 41 10.51 -2.89 5.17
N ARG A 42 10.78 -1.79 4.44
CA ARG A 42 11.10 -1.77 3.00
C ARG A 42 10.02 -2.42 2.11
N ILE A 43 8.78 -2.49 2.60
CA ILE A 43 7.63 -2.97 1.81
C ILE A 43 7.21 -1.91 0.79
N ILE A 44 7.37 -0.64 1.15
CA ILE A 44 7.21 0.52 0.26
C ILE A 44 8.50 1.33 0.26
N LEU A 45 8.73 2.07 -0.81
CA LEU A 45 9.85 2.99 -0.96
C LEU A 45 9.37 4.42 -0.81
N GLU A 46 10.19 5.27 -0.19
CA GLU A 46 9.97 6.71 -0.10
C GLU A 46 10.90 7.43 -1.07
N THR A 47 10.34 8.26 -1.94
CA THR A 47 11.07 9.24 -2.75
C THR A 47 10.68 10.64 -2.29
N ARG A 48 11.67 11.50 -2.06
CA ARG A 48 11.42 12.91 -1.72
C ARG A 48 11.42 13.75 -2.99
N SER A 49 10.32 14.47 -3.22
CA SER A 49 10.20 15.47 -4.29
C SER A 49 9.95 16.85 -3.67
N LYS A 50 10.99 17.70 -3.64
CA LYS A 50 11.00 18.98 -2.93
C LYS A 50 10.61 18.81 -1.44
N ARG A 51 9.40 19.23 -1.06
CA ARG A 51 8.84 19.12 0.31
C ARG A 51 7.90 17.92 0.48
N ASN A 52 7.57 17.21 -0.59
CA ASN A 52 6.58 16.15 -0.57
C ASN A 52 7.25 14.77 -0.50
N ARG A 53 6.69 13.90 0.34
CA ARG A 53 7.06 12.48 0.40
C ARG A 53 6.15 11.72 -0.57
N LEU A 54 6.74 10.93 -1.46
CA LEU A 54 6.06 10.06 -2.41
C LEU A 54 6.36 8.61 -2.07
N PHE A 55 5.34 7.77 -2.13
CA PHE A 55 5.43 6.37 -1.73
C PHE A 55 4.99 5.45 -2.86
N GLU A 56 5.75 4.41 -3.10
CA GLU A 56 5.44 3.35 -4.06
C GLU A 56 5.71 1.97 -3.47
N LEU A 57 5.08 0.94 -4.03
CA LEU A 57 5.31 -0.44 -3.62
C LEU A 57 6.73 -0.89 -3.99
N ASN A 58 7.46 -1.48 -3.05
CA ASN A 58 8.75 -2.09 -3.36
C ASN A 58 8.56 -3.44 -4.05
N LYS A 59 8.59 -3.44 -5.38
CA LYS A 59 8.43 -4.65 -6.21
C LYS A 59 9.57 -5.66 -6.05
N ASN A 60 10.75 -5.20 -5.60
CA ASN A 60 11.92 -6.03 -5.42
C ASN A 60 11.95 -6.72 -4.04
N HIS A 61 11.00 -6.38 -3.15
CA HIS A 61 10.94 -6.99 -1.82
C HIS A 61 10.32 -8.41 -1.89
N PRO A 62 10.92 -9.45 -1.30
CA PRO A 62 10.42 -10.83 -1.36
C PRO A 62 8.96 -10.97 -0.90
N ILE A 63 8.59 -10.27 0.18
CA ILE A 63 7.23 -10.31 0.75
C ILE A 63 6.17 -9.72 -0.18
N THR A 64 6.53 -8.76 -1.04
CA THR A 64 5.57 -8.06 -1.91
C THR A 64 4.93 -9.03 -2.90
N LYS A 65 5.71 -9.97 -3.44
CA LYS A 65 5.20 -11.01 -4.33
C LYS A 65 4.21 -11.92 -3.60
N GLN A 66 4.58 -12.40 -2.41
CA GLN A 66 3.74 -13.28 -1.59
C GLN A 66 2.42 -12.61 -1.18
N LEU A 67 2.47 -11.35 -0.76
CA LEU A 67 1.27 -10.59 -0.41
C LEU A 67 0.36 -10.34 -1.62
N SER A 68 0.93 -10.12 -2.80
CA SER A 68 0.17 -9.95 -4.04
C SER A 68 -0.54 -11.24 -4.46
N GLU A 69 0.13 -12.39 -4.32
CA GLU A 69 -0.46 -13.70 -4.59
C GLU A 69 -1.56 -14.03 -3.57
N LEU A 70 -1.30 -13.83 -2.28
CA LEU A 70 -2.30 -14.01 -1.22
C LEU A 70 -3.53 -13.15 -1.48
N TYR A 71 -3.35 -11.87 -1.82
CA TYR A 71 -4.45 -10.97 -2.16
C TYR A 71 -5.32 -11.53 -3.30
N LYS A 72 -4.71 -12.02 -4.39
CA LYS A 72 -5.44 -12.65 -5.50
C LYS A 72 -6.25 -13.86 -5.05
N VAL A 73 -5.67 -14.77 -4.26
CA VAL A 73 -6.34 -15.97 -3.76
C VAL A 73 -7.52 -15.60 -2.86
N THR A 74 -7.30 -14.71 -1.89
CA THR A 74 -8.37 -14.25 -0.99
C THR A 74 -9.51 -13.58 -1.73
N ARG A 75 -9.20 -12.78 -2.76
CA ARG A 75 -10.22 -12.12 -3.58
C ARG A 75 -11.02 -13.12 -4.42
N ALA A 76 -10.36 -14.11 -5.02
CA ALA A 76 -11.04 -15.17 -5.76
C ALA A 76 -11.98 -15.97 -4.85
N TYR A 77 -11.54 -16.32 -3.64
CA TYR A 77 -12.36 -17.01 -2.66
C TYR A 77 -13.59 -16.18 -2.23
N LEU A 78 -13.40 -14.89 -1.94
CA LEU A 78 -14.51 -14.00 -1.57
C LEU A 78 -15.57 -13.91 -2.67
N VAL A 79 -15.15 -13.80 -3.94
CA VAL A 79 -16.09 -13.78 -5.08
C VAL A 79 -16.83 -15.12 -5.19
N ALA A 80 -16.12 -16.25 -5.06
CA ALA A 80 -16.75 -17.57 -5.12
C ALA A 80 -17.74 -17.83 -3.98
N SER A 81 -17.48 -17.30 -2.78
CA SER A 81 -18.34 -17.47 -1.60
C SER A 81 -19.66 -16.66 -1.63
N GLN A 82 -19.80 -15.77 -2.62
CA GLN A 82 -21.01 -14.96 -2.80
C GLN A 82 -22.02 -15.57 -3.78
N TYR A 83 -21.68 -16.73 -4.37
CA TYR A 83 -22.53 -17.56 -5.21
C TYR A 83 -22.91 -18.84 -4.45
#